data_AF-R7HHU0-F1
#
_entry.id   AF-R7HHU0-F1
#
_cell.length_a   1.000
_cell.length_b   1.000
_cell.length_c   1.000
_cell.angle_alpha   90.00
_cell.angle_beta   90.00
_cell.angle_gamma   90.00
#
_symmetry.space_group_name_H-M   'P 1'
#
loop_
_entity.id
_entity.type
_entity.pdbx_description
1 polymer ?
#
loop_
_entity_poly.entity_id
_entity_poly.type
_entity_poly.pdbx_seq_one_letter_code
_entity_poly.pdbx_strand_id
1 'polypeptide(L)'
;MKQIKNLPLYLSIFVIVIFSVFYFVSVNKYSYAFSYDEVKEASIHQERLIKKCAEVYADSNKNLFDGKETIYITIDDLVQKKLLPSENGKIYEAGSSVKEINDKKIRITLSDGKYDIKILND
;
A
#
# COMPACT_ATOMS: atom_id res chain seq x y z
N MET A 1 12.29 -41.92 -51.97
CA MET A 1 11.91 -41.03 -50.85
C MET A 1 11.75 -39.61 -51.39
N LYS A 2 10.54 -39.02 -51.35
CA LYS A 2 10.31 -37.64 -51.82
C LYS A 2 10.94 -36.67 -50.81
N GLN A 3 12.01 -35.98 -51.19
CA GLN A 3 12.51 -34.87 -50.39
C GLN A 3 11.43 -33.77 -50.37
N ILE A 4 11.00 -33.40 -49.17
CA ILE A 4 10.10 -32.26 -48.97
C ILE A 4 10.93 -31.01 -49.26
N LYS A 5 10.83 -30.46 -50.47
CA LYS A 5 11.61 -29.30 -50.95
C LYS A 5 11.55 -28.08 -50.03
N ASN A 6 10.50 -27.99 -49.20
CA ASN A 6 10.24 -26.86 -48.30
C ASN A 6 10.42 -27.23 -46.82
N LEU A 7 11.05 -28.37 -46.50
CA LEU A 7 11.35 -28.79 -45.13
C LEU A 7 11.98 -27.68 -44.27
N PRO A 8 12.98 -26.91 -44.74
CA PRO A 8 13.53 -25.81 -43.94
C PRO A 8 12.50 -24.70 -43.67
N LEU A 9 11.64 -24.37 -44.63
CA LEU A 9 10.57 -23.39 -44.48
C LEU A 9 9.54 -23.83 -43.43
N TYR A 10 9.11 -25.09 -43.46
CA TYR A 10 8.18 -25.64 -42.48
C TYR A 10 8.79 -25.70 -41.08
N LEU A 11 10.08 -26.01 -40.96
CA LEU A 11 10.79 -25.97 -39.67
C LEU A 11 10.82 -24.54 -39.10
N SER A 12 11.12 -23.53 -39.93
CA SER A 12 11.12 -22.13 -39.49
C SER A 12 9.74 -21.68 -39.04
N ILE A 13 8.68 -22.02 -39.77
CA ILE A 13 7.29 -21.69 -39.39
C ILE A 13 6.95 -22.36 -38.05
N PHE A 14 7.31 -23.63 -37.87
CA PHE A 14 7.05 -24.37 -36.64
C PHE A 14 7.75 -23.74 -35.43
N VAL A 15 9.01 -23.33 -35.57
CA VAL A 15 9.76 -22.64 -34.53
C VAL A 15 9.10 -21.30 -34.17
N ILE A 16 8.68 -20.52 -35.16
CA ILE A 16 7.99 -19.24 -34.93
C ILE A 16 6.67 -19.45 -34.18
N VAL A 17 5.88 -20.45 -34.55
CA VAL A 17 4.61 -20.76 -33.88
C VAL A 17 4.84 -21.15 -32.42
N ILE A 18 5.79 -22.04 -32.14
CA ILE A 18 6.13 -22.44 -30.77
C ILE A 18 6.60 -21.23 -29.96
N PHE A 19 7.49 -20.41 -30.53
CA PHE A 19 8.01 -19.23 -29.86
C PHE A 19 6.89 -18.22 -29.54
N SER A 20 5.96 -18.03 -30.48
CA SER A 20 4.81 -17.14 -30.32
C SER A 20 3.86 -17.61 -29.21
N VAL A 21 3.55 -18.90 -29.15
CA VAL A 21 2.71 -19.49 -28.10
C VAL A 21 3.41 -19.36 -26.73
N PHE A 22 4.71 -19.69 -26.66
CA PHE A 22 5.47 -19.61 -25.42
C PHE A 22 5.62 -18.17 -24.91
N TYR A 23 5.84 -17.23 -25.82
CA TYR A 23 5.86 -15.80 -25.53
C TYR A 23 4.50 -15.33 -25.00
N PHE A 24 3.40 -15.67 -25.67
CA PHE A 24 2.05 -15.26 -25.26
C PHE A 24 1.67 -15.81 -23.88
N VAL A 25 1.99 -17.06 -23.60
CA VAL A 25 1.76 -17.67 -22.27
C VAL A 25 2.61 -16.99 -21.19
N SER A 26 3.89 -16.75 -21.48
CA SER A 26 4.79 -16.07 -20.55
C SER A 26 4.32 -14.65 -20.25
N VAL A 27 4.00 -13.86 -21.28
CA VAL A 27 3.52 -12.48 -21.14
C VAL A 27 2.21 -12.43 -20.36
N ASN A 28 1.24 -13.32 -20.63
CA ASN A 28 0.00 -13.35 -19.84
C ASN A 28 0.28 -13.64 -18.37
N LYS A 29 1.13 -14.62 -18.05
CA LYS A 29 1.50 -14.92 -16.65
C LYS A 29 2.14 -13.73 -15.94
N TYR A 30 3.05 -13.01 -16.61
CA TYR A 30 3.69 -11.83 -16.01
C TYR A 30 2.75 -10.62 -15.99
N SER A 31 1.84 -10.47 -16.95
CA SER A 31 0.87 -9.37 -17.01
C SER A 31 -0.04 -9.32 -15.78
N TYR A 32 -0.45 -10.47 -15.23
CA TYR A 32 -1.22 -10.52 -13.98
C TYR A 32 -0.39 -10.13 -12.75
N ALA A 33 0.94 -10.29 -12.77
CA ALA A 33 1.81 -9.84 -11.70
C ALA A 33 2.05 -8.32 -11.71
N PHE A 34 1.62 -7.63 -12.79
CA PHE A 34 1.65 -6.17 -12.92
C PHE A 34 0.29 -5.51 -12.69
N SER A 35 -0.72 -6.21 -12.11
CA SER A 35 -1.94 -5.53 -11.66
C SER A 35 -1.61 -4.68 -10.43
N TYR A 36 -1.06 -3.49 -10.68
CA TYR A 36 -0.83 -2.47 -9.69
C TYR A 36 -2.19 -2.00 -9.19
N ASP A 37 -2.53 -2.38 -7.97
CA ASP A 37 -3.75 -1.93 -7.29
C ASP A 37 -3.43 -0.58 -6.65
N GLU A 38 -3.59 0.49 -7.44
CA GLU A 38 -3.32 1.87 -7.06
C GLU A 38 -4.03 2.26 -5.76
N VAL A 39 -5.26 1.78 -5.57
CA VAL A 39 -6.08 2.08 -4.40
C VAL A 39 -5.49 1.41 -3.16
N LYS A 40 -5.13 0.13 -3.27
CA LYS A 40 -4.52 -0.61 -2.17
C LYS A 40 -3.18 -0.01 -1.76
N GLU A 41 -2.33 0.32 -2.72
CA GLU A 41 -1.03 0.96 -2.43
C GLU A 41 -1.21 2.34 -1.80
N ALA A 42 -2.13 3.16 -2.32
CA ALA A 42 -2.44 4.46 -1.74
C ALA A 42 -2.93 4.34 -0.28
N SER A 43 -3.76 3.33 0.02
CA SER A 43 -4.20 3.04 1.40
C SER A 43 -3.03 2.65 2.31
N ILE A 44 -2.11 1.80 1.84
CA ILE A 44 -0.91 1.41 2.60
C ILE A 44 -0.02 2.62 2.88
N HIS A 45 0.17 3.48 1.88
CA HIS A 45 0.95 4.71 2.03
C HIS A 45 0.31 5.69 3.00
N GLN A 46 -1.00 5.89 2.93
CA GLN A 46 -1.75 6.74 3.86
C GLN A 46 -1.64 6.23 5.30
N GLU A 47 -1.84 4.92 5.51
CA GLU A 47 -1.71 4.31 6.83
C GLU A 47 -0.30 4.50 7.40
N ARG A 48 0.73 4.31 6.57
CA ARG A 48 2.14 4.50 6.98
C ARG A 48 2.42 5.95 7.36
N LEU A 49 1.89 6.91 6.60
CA LEU A 49 2.02 8.34 6.90
C LEU A 49 1.39 8.67 8.26
N ILE A 50 0.15 8.25 8.48
CA ILE A 50 -0.59 8.48 9.74
C ILE A 50 0.19 7.89 10.91
N LYS A 51 0.71 6.66 10.78
CA LYS A 51 1.53 6.02 11.83
C LYS A 51 2.78 6.83 12.14
N LYS A 52 3.49 7.34 11.12
CA LYS A 52 4.68 8.17 11.34
C LYS A 52 4.34 9.49 12.03
N CYS A 53 3.24 10.13 11.67
CA CYS A 53 2.77 11.35 12.34
C CYS A 53 2.37 11.07 13.81
N ALA A 54 1.74 9.92 14.08
CA ALA A 54 1.42 9.47 15.43
C ALA A 54 2.68 9.17 16.27
N GLU A 55 3.73 8.63 15.67
CA GLU A 55 5.03 8.44 16.33
C GLU A 55 5.64 9.77 16.75
N VAL A 56 5.66 10.76 15.84
CA VAL A 56 6.13 12.12 16.11
C VAL A 56 5.28 12.80 17.20
N TYR A 57 3.97 12.57 17.17
CA TYR A 57 3.07 13.04 18.22
C TYR A 57 3.46 12.43 19.58
N ALA A 58 3.66 11.12 19.65
CA ALA A 58 4.03 10.43 20.88
C ALA A 58 5.38 10.93 21.43
N ASP A 59 6.37 11.11 20.56
CA ASP A 59 7.68 11.65 20.94
C ASP A 59 7.63 13.08 21.46
N SER A 60 6.73 13.89 20.91
CA SER A 60 6.52 15.28 21.36
C SER A 60 5.71 15.37 22.66
N ASN A 61 5.02 14.29 23.06
CA ASN A 61 4.11 14.25 24.20
C ASN A 61 4.39 13.03 25.11
N LYS A 62 5.66 12.78 25.44
CA LYS A 62 6.07 11.65 26.29
C LYS A 62 5.38 11.61 27.65
N ASN A 63 5.04 12.78 28.18
CA ASN A 63 4.27 12.95 29.42
C ASN A 63 2.89 12.27 29.39
N LEU A 64 2.31 12.02 28.22
CA LEU A 64 1.02 11.31 28.11
C LEU A 64 1.13 9.82 28.48
N PHE A 65 2.36 9.28 28.51
CA PHE A 65 2.67 7.91 28.90
C PHE A 65 3.07 7.77 30.37
N ASP A 66 3.10 8.86 31.14
CA ASP A 66 3.45 8.80 32.56
C ASP A 66 2.37 8.00 33.33
N GLY A 67 2.76 6.80 33.77
CA GLY A 67 1.87 5.85 34.44
C GLY A 67 0.92 5.08 33.51
N LYS A 68 1.07 5.19 32.19
CA LYS A 68 0.25 4.47 31.20
C LYS A 68 1.11 3.98 30.03
N GLU A 69 1.07 2.69 29.74
CA GLU A 69 1.76 2.12 28.57
C GLU A 69 1.06 2.45 27.25
N THR A 70 -0.23 2.77 27.26
CA THR A 70 -1.03 2.98 26.05
C THR A 70 -1.83 4.27 26.13
N ILE A 71 -1.83 5.03 25.03
CA ILE A 71 -2.69 6.18 24.82
C ILE A 71 -3.54 6.00 23.56
N TYR A 72 -4.63 6.76 23.50
CA TYR A 72 -5.52 6.81 22.35
C TYR A 72 -5.64 8.26 21.90
N ILE A 73 -5.45 8.47 20.60
CA ILE A 73 -5.66 9.74 19.92
C ILE A 73 -6.57 9.50 18.71
N THR A 74 -6.93 10.56 18.01
CA THR A 74 -7.65 10.53 16.74
C THR A 74 -6.75 11.02 15.60
N ILE A 75 -7.14 10.77 14.35
CA ILE A 75 -6.47 11.40 13.20
C ILE A 75 -6.62 12.92 13.28
N ASP A 76 -7.75 13.42 13.77
CA ASP A 76 -8.00 14.84 13.96
C ASP A 76 -6.98 15.50 14.91
N ASP A 77 -6.56 14.82 15.98
CA ASP A 77 -5.51 15.32 16.88
C ASP A 77 -4.19 15.59 16.13
N LEU A 78 -3.85 14.75 15.15
CA LEU A 78 -2.66 14.94 14.30
C LEU A 78 -2.81 16.12 13.35
N VAL A 79 -4.02 16.36 12.85
CA VAL A 79 -4.36 17.51 11.99
C VAL A 79 -4.30 18.80 12.79
N GLN A 80 -4.92 18.85 13.98
CA GLN A 80 -4.92 20.01 14.86
C GLN A 80 -3.50 20.41 15.30
N LYS A 81 -2.62 19.42 15.50
CA LYS A 81 -1.20 19.63 15.80
C LYS A 81 -0.35 19.96 14.56
N LYS A 82 -0.95 20.05 13.37
CA LYS A 82 -0.27 20.30 12.09
C LYS A 82 0.82 19.27 11.76
N LEU A 83 0.70 18.05 12.29
CA LEU A 83 1.61 16.94 12.00
C LEU A 83 1.18 16.18 10.74
N LEU A 84 -0.12 16.14 10.48
CA LEU A 84 -0.69 15.54 9.29
C LEU A 84 -1.24 16.64 8.37
N PRO A 85 -0.71 16.80 7.14
CA PRO A 85 -1.26 17.75 6.18
C PRO A 85 -2.68 17.35 5.80
N SER A 86 -3.60 18.32 5.82
CA SER A 86 -5.02 18.13 5.54
C SER A 86 -5.53 19.22 4.60
N GLU A 87 -6.59 18.92 3.88
CA GLU A 87 -7.31 19.90 3.07
C GLU A 87 -8.48 20.45 3.90
N ASN A 88 -8.42 21.73 4.28
CA ASN A 88 -9.41 22.38 5.15
C ASN A 88 -9.66 21.65 6.48
N GLY A 89 -8.63 20.99 7.04
CA GLY A 89 -8.76 20.22 8.28
C GLY A 89 -9.29 18.81 8.08
N LYS A 90 -9.60 18.38 6.86
CA LYS A 90 -10.19 17.07 6.56
C LYS A 90 -9.17 16.11 5.93
N ILE A 91 -9.31 14.84 6.30
CA ILE A 91 -8.56 13.72 5.75
C ILE A 91 -9.57 12.71 5.22
N TYR A 92 -9.43 12.35 3.95
CA TYR A 92 -10.27 11.34 3.29
C TYR A 92 -9.51 10.04 3.09
N GLU A 93 -10.19 8.91 3.13
CA GLU A 93 -9.62 7.58 2.88
C GLU A 93 -9.01 7.50 1.47
N ALA A 94 -7.79 6.98 1.35
CA ALA A 94 -7.13 6.86 0.06
C ALA A 94 -7.96 6.00 -0.90
N GLY A 95 -8.18 6.49 -2.12
CA GLY A 95 -9.08 5.86 -3.09
C GLY A 95 -10.56 6.22 -2.94
N SER A 96 -10.92 7.07 -1.97
CA SER A 96 -12.29 7.59 -1.79
C SER A 96 -12.27 9.07 -1.40
N SER A 97 -12.88 9.94 -2.20
CA SER A 97 -13.05 11.36 -1.85
C SER A 97 -14.25 11.62 -0.94
N VAL A 98 -15.00 10.58 -0.56
CA VAL A 98 -16.29 10.72 0.15
C VAL A 98 -16.14 10.38 1.63
N LYS A 99 -15.26 9.45 1.97
CA LYS A 99 -15.14 8.92 3.33
C LYS A 99 -14.07 9.68 4.10
N GLU A 100 -14.52 10.59 4.96
CA GLU A 100 -13.66 11.26 5.95
C GLU A 100 -13.22 10.26 7.02
N ILE A 101 -11.99 10.39 7.52
CA ILE A 101 -11.41 9.47 8.52
C ILE A 101 -10.85 10.20 9.75
N ASN A 102 -11.11 11.50 9.91
CA ASN A 102 -10.62 12.32 11.03
C ASN A 102 -10.93 11.72 12.41
N ASP A 103 -12.09 11.08 12.55
CA ASP A 103 -12.59 10.46 13.76
C ASP A 103 -11.96 9.10 14.09
N LYS A 104 -11.23 8.48 13.14
CA LYS A 104 -10.57 7.20 13.38
C LYS A 104 -9.59 7.30 14.54
N LYS A 105 -9.73 6.38 15.48
CA LYS A 105 -8.87 6.28 16.66
C LYS A 105 -7.54 5.62 16.31
N ILE A 106 -6.48 6.12 16.91
CA ILE A 106 -5.13 5.57 16.83
C ILE A 106 -4.73 5.17 18.24
N ARG A 107 -4.44 3.89 18.41
CA ARG A 107 -3.83 3.37 19.64
C ARG A 107 -2.32 3.45 19.50
N ILE A 108 -1.66 4.05 20.49
CA ILE A 108 -0.20 4.11 20.58
C ILE A 108 0.20 3.42 21.88
N THR A 109 0.98 2.34 21.77
CA THR A 109 1.50 1.60 22.91
C THR A 109 3.01 1.73 22.97
N LEU A 110 3.55 2.14 24.10
CA LEU A 110 4.99 2.21 24.36
C LEU A 110 5.45 0.90 25.01
N SER A 111 6.31 0.15 24.31
CA SER A 111 6.94 -1.07 24.81
C SER A 111 8.43 -1.06 24.46
N ASP A 112 9.30 -1.27 25.44
CA ASP A 112 10.76 -1.33 25.25
C ASP A 112 11.36 -0.14 24.46
N GLY A 113 10.84 1.06 24.71
CA GLY A 113 11.28 2.29 24.03
C GLY A 113 10.86 2.39 22.56
N LYS A 114 9.95 1.53 22.09
CA LYS A 114 9.35 1.56 20.75
C LYS A 114 7.85 1.78 20.84
N TYR A 115 7.29 2.49 19.86
CA TYR A 115 5.84 2.67 19.74
C TYR A 115 5.24 1.62 18.81
N ASP A 116 4.27 0.83 19.31
CA ASP A 116 3.32 0.07 18.51
C ASP A 116 2.10 0.95 18.20
N ILE A 117 1.87 1.24 16.93
CA ILE A 117 0.83 2.17 16.47
C ILE A 117 -0.18 1.42 15.62
N LYS A 118 -1.44 1.44 16.05
CA LYS A 118 -2.55 0.81 15.32
C LYS A 118 -3.69 1.80 15.10
N ILE A 119 -4.08 1.96 13.85
CA ILE A 119 -5.34 2.63 13.50
C ILE A 119 -6.46 1.63 13.76
N LEU A 120 -7.42 2.01 14.59
CA LEU A 120 -8.59 1.21 14.89
C LEU A 120 -9.60 1.45 13.78
N ASN A 121 -9.99 0.38 13.10
CA ASN A 121 -11.17 0.40 12.25
C ASN A 121 -12.34 0.02 13.15
N ASP A 122 -13.31 0.93 13.28
CA ASP A 122 -14.61 0.63 13.87
C ASP A 122 -15.38 -0.37 13.00
#